data_AF-A0AB39QT35-F1
#
_entry.id   AF-A0AB39QT35-F1
#
_cell.length_a   1.000
_cell.length_b   1.000
_cell.length_c   1.000
_cell.angle_alpha   90.00
_cell.angle_beta   90.00
_cell.angle_gamma   90.00
#
_symmetry.space_group_name_H-M   'P 1'
#
loop_
_entity.id
_entity.type
_entity.pdbx_description
1 polymer ?
#
loop_
_entity_poly.entity_id
_entity_poly.type
_entity_poly.pdbx_seq_one_letter_code
_entity_poly.pdbx_strand_id
1 'polypeptide(L)'
;MTEKPFTSRVQHLFKHITYEQMAEESGGTRSASWWRHVQLEQSDRFNPPPPKDLPGIAKLFGATEEQVAAMIAHEFYGITRFPNLRSERERRFAEDLSALSEEDADLVLRLVKRLSHKADVGPNGQAS
;
A
#
# COMPACT_ATOMS: atom_id res chain seq x y z
N MET A 1 -2.71 2.54 14.14
CA MET A 1 -3.28 1.53 13.23
C MET A 1 -2.17 1.04 12.32
N THR A 2 -1.98 -0.27 12.18
CA THR A 2 -0.99 -0.85 11.25
C THR A 2 -1.50 -0.61 9.82
N GLU A 3 -0.66 -0.08 8.93
CA GLU A 3 -1.02 0.08 7.53
C GLU A 3 -1.27 -1.29 6.89
N LYS A 4 -2.37 -1.42 6.15
CA LYS A 4 -2.76 -2.65 5.43
C LYS A 4 -2.82 -2.38 3.92
N PRO A 5 -1.67 -2.13 3.26
CA PRO A 5 -1.65 -1.68 1.87
C PRO A 5 -2.23 -2.71 0.89
N PHE A 6 -2.02 -4.01 1.14
CA PHE A 6 -2.56 -5.08 0.30
C PHE A 6 -4.08 -5.17 0.47
N THR A 7 -4.56 -5.28 1.71
CA THR A 7 -6.00 -5.39 1.97
C THR A 7 -6.76 -4.13 1.54
N SER A 8 -6.18 -2.94 1.73
CA SER A 8 -6.78 -1.68 1.26
C SER A 8 -6.98 -1.68 -0.27
N ARG A 9 -6.05 -2.26 -1.03
CA ARG A 9 -6.16 -2.40 -2.49
C ARG A 9 -7.30 -3.35 -2.87
N VAL A 10 -7.43 -4.48 -2.17
CA VAL A 10 -8.54 -5.44 -2.38
C VAL A 10 -9.89 -4.79 -2.06
N GLN A 11 -10.00 -4.09 -0.93
CA GLN A 11 -11.21 -3.37 -0.54
C GLN A 11 -11.58 -2.27 -1.55
N HIS A 12 -10.60 -1.59 -2.13
CA HIS A 12 -10.84 -0.63 -3.20
C HIS A 12 -11.39 -1.29 -4.46
N LEU A 13 -10.78 -2.40 -4.91
CA LEU A 13 -11.25 -3.15 -6.08
C LEU A 13 -12.68 -3.68 -5.88
N PHE A 14 -13.02 -4.16 -4.68
CA PHE A 14 -14.34 -4.72 -4.39
C PHE A 14 -15.49 -3.71 -4.54
N LYS A 15 -15.19 -2.40 -4.55
CA LYS A 15 -16.20 -1.37 -4.86
C LYS A 15 -16.64 -1.40 -6.32
N HIS A 16 -15.91 -2.07 -7.19
CA HIS A 16 -16.08 -2.02 -8.64
C HIS A 16 -16.26 -3.41 -9.27
N ILE A 17 -15.67 -4.45 -8.69
CA ILE A 17 -15.71 -5.82 -9.22
C ILE A 17 -16.03 -6.86 -8.14
N THR A 18 -16.61 -7.99 -8.54
CA THR A 18 -16.94 -9.09 -7.63
C THR A 18 -15.73 -9.97 -7.31
N TYR A 19 -15.87 -10.87 -6.33
CA TYR A 19 -14.80 -11.82 -5.97
C TYR A 19 -14.48 -12.80 -7.10
N GLU A 20 -15.49 -13.19 -7.88
CA GLU A 20 -15.35 -14.04 -9.06
C GLU A 20 -14.54 -13.32 -10.14
N GLN A 21 -14.85 -12.05 -10.38
CA GLN A 21 -14.10 -11.21 -11.33
C GLN A 21 -12.65 -11.02 -10.86
N MET A 22 -12.39 -10.80 -9.57
CA MET A 22 -11.02 -10.74 -9.04
C MET A 22 -10.25 -12.04 -9.29
N ALA A 23 -10.91 -13.20 -9.09
CA ALA A 23 -10.29 -14.49 -9.36
C ALA A 23 -9.98 -14.66 -10.86
N GLU A 24 -10.90 -14.29 -11.74
CA GLU A 24 -10.71 -14.37 -13.19
C GLU A 24 -9.63 -13.40 -13.69
N GLU A 25 -9.70 -12.13 -13.31
CA GLU A 25 -8.80 -11.07 -13.77
C GLU A 25 -7.37 -11.25 -13.25
N SER A 26 -7.20 -11.88 -12.09
CA SER A 26 -5.90 -12.32 -11.57
C SER A 26 -5.38 -13.62 -12.22
N GLY A 27 -6.06 -14.14 -13.25
CA GLY A 27 -5.66 -15.35 -13.97
C GLY A 27 -5.86 -16.64 -13.17
N GLY A 28 -6.80 -16.65 -12.22
CA GLY A 28 -7.08 -17.80 -11.35
C GLY A 28 -6.01 -18.07 -10.30
N THR A 29 -5.09 -17.12 -10.05
CA THR A 29 -4.01 -17.27 -9.05
C THR A 29 -4.55 -17.48 -7.63
N ARG A 30 -5.67 -16.84 -7.29
CA ARG A 30 -6.41 -17.03 -6.03
C ARG A 30 -7.91 -17.18 -6.26
N SER A 31 -8.57 -17.95 -5.40
CA SER A 31 -10.01 -18.19 -5.48
C SER A 31 -10.84 -17.01 -4.97
N ALA A 32 -12.09 -16.91 -5.43
CA ALA A 32 -13.05 -15.91 -4.94
C ALA A 32 -13.20 -15.93 -3.40
N SER A 33 -13.20 -17.12 -2.80
CA SER A 33 -13.23 -17.26 -1.33
C SER A 33 -12.00 -16.68 -0.65
N TRP A 34 -10.81 -16.83 -1.25
CA TRP A 34 -9.59 -16.24 -0.71
C TRP A 34 -9.68 -14.71 -0.74
N TRP A 35 -10.11 -14.12 -1.87
CA TRP A 35 -10.31 -12.66 -2.00
C TRP A 35 -11.32 -12.12 -0.99
N ARG A 36 -12.41 -12.84 -0.75
CA ARG A 36 -13.41 -12.52 0.28
C ARG A 36 -12.80 -12.48 1.69
N HIS A 37 -11.98 -13.47 2.05
CA HIS A 37 -11.35 -13.49 3.37
C HIS A 37 -10.36 -12.35 3.56
N VAL A 38 -9.62 -11.96 2.51
CA VAL A 38 -8.76 -10.77 2.55
C VAL A 38 -9.59 -9.50 2.72
N GLN A 39 -10.62 -9.30 1.89
CA GLN A 39 -11.46 -8.11 1.92
C GLN A 39 -12.12 -7.90 3.30
N LEU A 40 -12.57 -8.99 3.93
CA LEU A 40 -13.21 -9.01 5.26
C LEU A 40 -12.20 -9.06 6.42
N GLU A 41 -10.89 -9.00 6.15
CA GLU A 41 -9.82 -9.05 7.15
C GLU A 41 -9.87 -10.29 8.06
N GLN A 42 -10.33 -11.43 7.54
CA GLN A 42 -10.41 -12.70 8.26
C GLN A 42 -9.04 -13.40 8.27
N SER A 43 -8.08 -12.80 8.96
CA SER A 43 -6.66 -13.22 8.97
C SER A 43 -6.40 -14.68 9.38
N ASP A 44 -7.35 -15.33 10.07
CA ASP A 44 -7.32 -16.76 10.42
C ASP A 44 -7.75 -17.68 9.26
N ARG A 45 -8.31 -17.11 8.18
CA ARG A 45 -8.92 -17.84 7.06
C ARG A 45 -8.14 -17.75 5.75
N PHE A 46 -6.99 -17.08 5.75
CA PHE A 46 -6.12 -17.00 4.59
C PHE A 46 -4.65 -16.84 4.97
N ASN A 47 -3.78 -17.34 4.09
CA ASN A 47 -2.34 -17.11 4.17
C ASN A 47 -1.93 -16.08 3.10
N PRO A 48 -0.80 -15.38 3.30
CA PRO A 48 -0.23 -14.49 2.30
C PRO A 48 -0.09 -15.17 0.93
N PRO A 49 -0.21 -14.44 -0.19
CA PRO A 49 0.09 -14.97 -1.52
C PRO A 49 1.56 -15.44 -1.62
N PRO A 50 1.85 -16.67 -2.10
CA PRO A 50 3.20 -17.07 -2.46
C PRO A 50 3.71 -16.30 -3.69
N PRO A 51 5.04 -16.26 -3.92
CA PRO A 51 5.64 -15.53 -5.04
C PRO A 51 5.06 -15.87 -6.42
N LYS A 52 4.67 -17.13 -6.65
CA LYS A 52 4.08 -17.59 -7.91
C LYS A 52 2.74 -16.91 -8.25
N ASP A 53 2.05 -16.34 -7.26
CA ASP A 53 0.76 -15.67 -7.46
C ASP A 53 0.93 -14.17 -7.79
N LEU A 54 2.13 -13.61 -7.58
CA LEU A 54 2.41 -12.17 -7.77
C LEU A 54 2.10 -11.67 -9.18
N PRO A 55 2.44 -12.36 -10.29
CA PRO A 55 2.16 -11.84 -11.63
C PRO A 55 0.66 -11.61 -11.87
N GLY A 56 -0.19 -12.54 -11.42
CA GLY A 56 -1.65 -12.43 -11.55
C GLY A 56 -2.23 -11.32 -10.67
N ILE A 57 -1.74 -11.20 -9.45
CA ILE A 57 -2.16 -10.14 -8.53
C ILE A 57 -1.70 -8.76 -9.03
N ALA A 58 -0.49 -8.65 -9.57
CA ALA A 58 0.06 -7.43 -10.16
C ALA A 58 -0.79 -6.94 -11.34
N LYS A 59 -1.18 -7.86 -12.22
CA LYS A 59 -2.13 -7.59 -13.32
C LYS A 59 -3.46 -7.06 -12.79
N LEU A 60 -4.09 -7.75 -11.83
CA LEU A 60 -5.35 -7.32 -11.21
C LEU A 60 -5.23 -5.94 -10.55
N PHE A 61 -4.12 -5.68 -9.88
CA PHE A 61 -3.90 -4.44 -9.14
C PHE A 61 -3.49 -3.26 -10.03
N GLY A 62 -3.13 -3.50 -11.30
CA GLY A 62 -2.48 -2.48 -12.13
C GLY A 62 -1.17 -1.98 -11.50
N ALA A 63 -0.37 -2.92 -10.97
CA ALA A 63 0.87 -2.67 -10.24
C ALA A 63 1.99 -3.58 -10.78
N THR A 64 3.24 -3.36 -10.35
CA THR A 64 4.34 -4.30 -10.64
C THR A 64 4.40 -5.43 -9.61
N GLU A 65 5.05 -6.54 -9.94
CA GLU A 65 5.25 -7.65 -9.00
C GLU A 65 6.03 -7.21 -7.75
N GLU A 66 7.02 -6.33 -7.90
CA GLU A 66 7.78 -5.76 -6.79
C GLU A 66 6.89 -4.94 -5.87
N GLN A 67 5.95 -4.18 -6.44
CA GLN A 67 5.00 -3.40 -5.66
C GLN A 67 4.09 -4.31 -4.83
N VAL A 68 3.56 -5.36 -5.45
CA VAL A 68 2.72 -6.35 -4.74
C VAL A 68 3.51 -7.09 -3.66
N ALA A 69 4.74 -7.52 -3.97
CA ALA A 69 5.62 -8.20 -3.02
C ALA A 69 5.89 -7.32 -1.79
N ALA A 70 6.12 -6.03 -2.00
CA ALA A 70 6.35 -5.07 -0.92
C ALA A 70 5.09 -4.76 -0.11
N MET A 71 3.90 -4.70 -0.74
CA MET A 71 2.62 -4.61 0.00
C MET A 71 2.43 -5.83 0.91
N ILE A 72 2.70 -7.04 0.39
CA ILE A 72 2.62 -8.28 1.16
C ILE A 72 3.64 -8.28 2.30
N ALA A 73 4.87 -7.91 2.01
CA ALA A 73 5.95 -7.92 2.99
C ALA A 73 5.75 -6.87 4.11
N HIS A 74 5.15 -5.72 3.78
CA HIS A 74 4.67 -4.76 4.79
C HIS A 74 3.54 -5.37 5.63
N GLU A 75 2.44 -5.77 4.99
CA GLU A 75 1.22 -6.11 5.72
C GLU A 75 1.33 -7.41 6.53
N PHE A 76 1.92 -8.45 5.95
CA PHE A 76 1.96 -9.78 6.55
C PHE A 76 3.20 -10.06 7.39
N TYR A 77 4.28 -9.31 7.14
CA TYR A 77 5.58 -9.55 7.79
C TYR A 77 6.13 -8.32 8.53
N GLY A 78 5.43 -7.18 8.49
CA GLY A 78 5.84 -5.95 9.20
C GLY A 78 7.09 -5.29 8.63
N ILE A 79 7.51 -5.64 7.41
CA ILE A 79 8.72 -5.10 6.79
C ILE A 79 8.37 -3.74 6.18
N THR A 80 8.88 -2.65 6.74
CA THR A 80 8.54 -1.28 6.30
C THR A 80 9.61 -0.61 5.45
N ARG A 81 10.79 -1.23 5.30
CA ARG A 81 11.90 -0.70 4.52
C ARG A 81 11.97 -1.37 3.15
N PHE A 82 11.23 -0.83 2.20
CA PHE A 82 11.43 -1.11 0.78
C PHE A 82 12.02 0.12 0.11
N PRO A 83 13.22 0.03 -0.47
CA PRO A 83 13.86 1.16 -1.16
C PRO A 83 12.98 1.81 -2.23
N ASN A 84 12.02 1.05 -2.78
CA ASN A 84 11.26 1.40 -3.97
C ASN A 84 9.74 1.53 -3.75
N LEU A 85 9.23 1.39 -2.51
CA LEU A 85 7.79 1.47 -2.25
C LEU A 85 7.41 2.84 -1.69
N ARG A 86 7.04 3.75 -2.61
CA ARG A 86 6.35 4.99 -2.25
C ARG A 86 4.90 4.66 -1.88
N SER A 87 4.39 5.24 -0.79
CA SER A 87 2.97 5.22 -0.41
C SER A 87 2.08 5.78 -1.52
N GLU A 88 0.79 5.43 -1.53
CA GLU A 88 -0.17 5.94 -2.53
C GLU A 88 -0.21 7.48 -2.53
N ARG A 89 -0.06 8.09 -1.34
CA ARG A 89 0.07 9.54 -1.19
C ARG A 89 1.32 10.07 -1.91
N GLU A 90 2.49 9.47 -1.67
CA GLU A 90 3.74 9.85 -2.32
C GLU A 90 3.73 9.62 -3.83
N ARG A 91 3.07 8.54 -4.31
CA ARG A 91 2.89 8.28 -5.75
C ARG A 91 2.06 9.36 -6.41
N ARG A 92 0.93 9.77 -5.81
CA ARG A 92 0.08 10.85 -6.33
C ARG A 92 0.84 12.15 -6.48
N PHE A 93 1.69 12.48 -5.52
CA PHE A 93 2.50 13.69 -5.58
C PHE A 93 3.74 13.57 -6.46
N ALA A 94 4.16 12.36 -6.86
CA ALA A 94 5.43 12.17 -7.56
C ALA A 94 5.47 12.83 -8.94
N GLU A 95 4.39 12.72 -9.72
CA GLU A 95 4.29 13.35 -11.05
C GLU A 95 4.29 14.87 -10.93
N ASP A 96 3.43 15.41 -10.06
CA ASP A 96 3.32 16.84 -9.82
C ASP A 96 4.64 17.45 -9.31
N LEU A 97 5.33 16.77 -8.38
CA LEU A 97 6.62 17.22 -7.86
C LEU A 97 7.72 17.19 -8.93
N SER A 98 7.69 16.23 -9.86
CA SER A 98 8.69 16.11 -10.92
C SER A 98 8.56 17.18 -12.02
N ALA A 99 7.39 17.81 -12.12
CA ALA A 99 7.11 18.87 -13.08
C ALA A 99 7.48 20.27 -12.57
N LEU A 100 7.84 20.40 -11.29
CA LEU A 100 8.20 21.68 -10.69
C LEU A 100 9.59 22.13 -11.14
N SER A 101 9.77 23.45 -11.23
CA SER A 101 11.10 24.03 -11.26
C SER A 101 11.81 23.78 -9.93
N GLU A 102 13.15 23.81 -9.90
CA GLU A 102 13.92 23.67 -8.65
C GLU A 102 13.50 24.72 -7.60
N GLU A 103 13.19 25.94 -8.03
CA GLU A 103 12.80 27.04 -7.16
C GLU A 103 11.41 26.81 -6.52
N ASP A 104 10.47 26.25 -7.28
CA ASP A 104 9.15 25.86 -6.80
C ASP A 104 9.20 24.60 -5.93
N ALA A 105 10.06 23.64 -6.29
CA ALA A 105 10.29 22.43 -5.49
C ALA A 105 10.82 22.79 -4.09
N ASP A 106 11.74 23.76 -4.00
CA ASP A 106 12.24 24.30 -2.74
C ASP A 106 11.15 24.97 -1.91
N LEU A 107 10.25 25.72 -2.56
CA LEU A 107 9.10 26.32 -1.89
C LEU A 107 8.16 25.25 -1.30
N VAL A 108 7.83 24.24 -2.09
CA VAL A 108 7.00 23.10 -1.65
C VAL A 108 7.68 22.36 -0.51
N LEU A 109 9.00 22.14 -0.57
CA LEU A 109 9.76 21.51 0.52
C LEU A 109 9.67 22.32 1.82
N ARG A 110 9.77 23.65 1.76
CA ARG A 110 9.58 24.51 2.94
C ARG A 110 8.16 24.42 3.50
N LEU A 111 7.14 24.38 2.63
CA LEU A 111 5.75 24.22 3.05
C LEU A 111 5.52 22.86 3.72
N VAL A 112 6.01 21.78 3.12
CA VAL A 112 5.94 20.44 3.69
C VAL A 112 6.60 20.43 5.06
N LYS A 113 7.82 20.99 5.21
CA LYS A 113 8.51 21.09 6.50
C LYS A 113 7.71 21.86 7.56
N ARG A 114 7.06 22.96 7.16
CA ARG A 114 6.21 23.76 8.05
C ARG A 114 4.97 22.98 8.51
N LEU A 115 4.33 22.29 7.58
CA LEU A 115 3.08 21.57 7.80
C LEU A 115 3.29 20.19 8.43
N SER A 116 4.47 19.60 8.25
CA SER A 116 4.93 18.43 9.00
C SER A 116 5.30 18.86 10.41
N HIS A 117 4.31 19.29 11.19
CA HIS A 117 4.41 19.22 12.63
C HIS A 117 4.60 17.75 12.98
N LYS A 118 5.85 17.36 13.21
CA LYS A 118 6.10 16.22 14.07
C LYS A 118 5.44 16.57 15.41
N ALA A 119 4.68 15.64 15.95
CA ALA A 119 4.48 15.56 17.38
C ALA A 119 5.84 15.76 18.06
N ASP A 120 6.05 16.91 18.66
CA ASP A 120 7.08 17.10 19.68
C ASP A 120 6.67 16.22 20.86
N VAL A 121 6.99 14.92 20.79
CA VAL A 121 7.27 14.17 22.01
C VAL A 121 8.60 14.71 22.48
N GLY A 122 8.52 15.74 23.33
CA GLY A 122 9.68 16.35 23.96
C GLY A 122 10.52 15.32 24.69
N PRO A 123 11.83 15.57 24.86
CA PRO A 123 12.71 14.71 25.62
C PRO A 123 12.47 14.99 27.10
N ASN A 124 11.39 14.47 27.67
CA ASN A 124 11.28 14.30 29.11
C ASN A 124 10.13 13.34 29.42
N GLY A 125 10.48 12.07 29.57
CA GLY A 125 9.74 11.24 30.50
C GLY A 125 9.91 11.84 31.90
N GLN A 126 8.86 12.45 32.44
CA GLN A 126 8.37 12.22 33.80
C GLN A 126 7.15 13.08 34.17
N ALA A 127 6.17 12.35 34.73
CA ALA A 127 5.08 12.65 35.69
C ALA A 127 4.57 14.10 35.93
N SER A 128 3.24 14.27 35.88
CA SER A 128 2.34 14.16 37.05
C SER A 128 0.89 14.01 36.61
#